data_AF-A0A1I4UQI6-F1
#
_entry.id   AF-A0A1I4UQI6-F1
#
_cell.length_a   1.000
_cell.length_b   1.000
_cell.length_c   1.000
_cell.angle_alpha   90.00
_cell.angle_beta   90.00
_cell.angle_gamma   90.00
#
_symmetry.space_group_name_H-M   'P 1'
#
loop_
_entity.id
_entity.type
_entity.pdbx_description
1 polymer ?
#
loop_
_entity_poly.entity_id
_entity_poly.type
_entity_poly.pdbx_seq_one_letter_code
_entity_poly.pdbx_strand_id
1 'polypeptide(L)'
;MAAPVPLRSDFDAYGLRTLARCARDPAQTRRLLALSAIYAGGSRSAAAALGGVGLQTVRDWVVAFNAHGPDGLIGGKAPGARPRLNVEQREALRALIEQGPMPAAHGVVRWRLVDLAQILFEDHGVSVSEQTLSRVLRALGYRKLSARPRHHAQDPDAIPAFKKPSPPAWRRSRRPSAASR
;
A
#
# COMPACT_ATOMS: atom_id res chain seq x y z
N MET A 1 7.10 37.52 21.38
CA MET A 1 7.50 36.62 20.27
C MET A 1 8.58 35.68 20.79
N ALA A 2 8.48 34.37 20.56
CA ALA A 2 9.51 33.43 20.95
C ALA A 2 10.77 33.61 20.09
N ALA A 3 11.95 33.41 20.67
CA ALA A 3 13.22 33.52 19.95
C ALA A 3 13.24 32.60 18.71
N PRO A 4 13.87 33.04 17.60
CA PRO A 4 14.03 32.22 16.43
C PRO A 4 14.89 31.00 16.75
N VAL A 5 14.45 29.80 16.34
CA VAL A 5 15.24 28.56 16.50
C VAL A 5 16.54 28.70 15.70
N PRO A 6 17.73 28.61 16.33
CA PRO A 6 19.00 28.69 15.63
C PRO A 6 19.20 27.44 14.77
N LEU A 7 19.91 27.60 13.65
CA LEU A 7 20.36 26.46 12.85
C LEU A 7 21.59 25.83 13.51
N ARG A 8 21.74 24.51 13.38
CA ARG A 8 22.94 23.76 13.81
C ARG A 8 24.23 24.34 13.19
N SER A 9 25.36 24.28 13.90
CA SER A 9 26.58 25.01 13.52
C SER A 9 27.58 24.21 12.67
N ASP A 10 27.32 22.93 12.45
CA ASP A 10 28.15 22.00 11.68
C ASP A 10 27.90 22.05 10.16
N PHE A 11 27.02 22.95 9.70
CA PHE A 11 26.78 23.23 8.30
C PHE A 11 26.97 24.71 8.01
N ASP A 12 27.17 25.02 6.73
CA ASP A 12 27.28 26.37 6.22
C ASP A 12 26.46 26.56 4.93
N ALA A 13 26.42 27.79 4.44
CA ALA A 13 25.66 28.14 3.24
C ALA A 13 26.19 27.40 1.99
N TYR A 14 27.51 27.19 1.90
CA TYR A 14 28.12 26.53 0.75
C TYR A 14 27.83 25.02 0.74
N GLY A 15 27.93 24.35 1.88
CA GLY A 15 27.60 22.95 2.06
C GLY A 15 26.15 22.64 1.67
N LEU A 16 25.21 23.48 2.10
CA LEU A 16 23.80 23.34 1.72
C LEU A 16 23.56 23.53 0.22
N ARG A 17 24.23 24.47 -0.44
CA ARG A 17 24.13 24.65 -1.89
C ARG A 17 24.72 23.46 -2.65
N THR A 18 25.80 22.87 -2.14
CA THR A 18 26.40 21.65 -2.70
C THR A 18 25.43 20.48 -2.57
N LEU A 19 24.84 20.28 -1.39
CA LEU A 19 23.81 19.26 -1.17
C LEU A 19 22.59 19.48 -2.07
N ALA A 20 22.14 20.72 -2.24
CA ALA A 20 21.00 21.05 -3.10
C ALA A 20 21.25 20.67 -4.57
N ARG A 21 22.50 20.83 -5.07
CA ARG A 21 22.90 20.40 -6.41
C ARG A 21 22.90 18.90 -6.60
N CYS A 22 23.20 18.14 -5.55
CA CYS A 22 23.23 16.67 -5.58
C CYS A 22 21.87 16.04 -5.25
N ALA A 23 20.95 16.79 -4.65
CA ALA A 23 19.64 16.31 -4.25
C ALA A 23 18.78 15.93 -5.47
N ARG A 24 18.12 14.77 -5.39
CA ARG A 24 17.22 14.27 -6.43
C ARG A 24 15.77 14.71 -6.23
N ASP A 25 15.38 15.00 -4.98
CA ASP A 25 14.04 15.48 -4.64
C ASP A 25 13.98 17.02 -4.82
N PRO A 26 13.18 17.54 -5.77
CA PRO A 26 13.04 18.98 -5.97
C PRO A 26 12.56 19.73 -4.72
N ALA A 27 11.74 19.08 -3.89
CA ALA A 27 11.28 19.68 -2.64
C ALA A 27 12.44 19.83 -1.65
N GLN A 28 13.32 18.83 -1.55
CA GLN A 28 14.53 18.89 -0.73
C GLN A 28 15.48 19.97 -1.25
N THR A 29 15.75 20.04 -2.57
CA THR A 29 16.58 21.08 -3.19
C THR A 29 16.11 22.48 -2.80
N ARG A 30 14.82 22.77 -2.94
CA ARG A 30 14.24 24.07 -2.58
C ARG A 30 14.41 24.38 -1.09
N ARG A 31 14.19 23.41 -0.22
CA ARG A 31 14.35 23.56 1.25
C ARG A 31 15.79 23.84 1.63
N LEU A 32 16.74 23.11 1.04
CA LEU A 32 18.18 23.31 1.24
C LEU A 32 18.62 24.70 0.79
N LEU A 33 18.15 25.17 -0.37
CA LEU A 33 18.44 26.53 -0.85
C LEU A 33 17.87 27.61 0.07
N ALA A 34 16.64 27.45 0.55
CA ALA A 34 16.03 28.37 1.51
C ALA A 34 16.84 28.45 2.82
N LEU A 35 17.27 27.31 3.38
CA LEU A 35 18.11 27.32 4.59
C LEU A 35 19.52 27.89 4.32
N SER A 36 20.08 27.68 3.13
CA SER A 36 21.39 28.25 2.76
C SER A 36 21.40 29.78 2.82
N ALA A 37 20.25 30.42 2.56
CA ALA A 37 20.11 31.87 2.69
C ALA A 37 20.21 32.34 4.14
N ILE A 38 19.69 31.55 5.09
CA ILE A 38 19.79 31.85 6.53
C ILE A 38 21.25 31.71 6.99
N TYR A 39 21.94 30.65 6.57
CA TYR A 39 23.37 30.49 6.86
C TYR A 39 24.24 31.59 6.25
N ALA A 40 23.81 32.19 5.12
CA ALA A 40 24.48 33.33 4.52
C ALA A 40 24.17 34.67 5.22
N GLY A 41 23.50 34.65 6.38
CA GLY A 41 23.11 35.84 7.14
C GLY A 41 21.80 36.50 6.67
N GLY A 42 21.09 35.88 5.72
CA GLY A 42 19.81 36.36 5.23
C GLY A 42 18.67 36.23 6.24
N SER A 43 17.63 37.05 6.07
CA SER A 43 16.46 36.99 6.93
C SER A 43 15.63 35.73 6.69
N ARG A 44 14.88 35.29 7.72
CA ARG A 44 13.92 34.18 7.58
C ARG A 44 12.80 34.50 6.57
N SER A 45 12.48 35.78 6.39
CA SER A 45 11.54 36.23 5.35
C SER A 45 12.11 36.03 3.94
N ALA A 46 13.41 36.29 3.74
CA ALA A 46 14.06 36.01 2.46
C ALA A 46 14.11 34.50 2.18
N ALA A 47 14.41 33.69 3.20
CA ALA A 47 14.35 32.23 3.08
C ALA A 47 12.93 31.71 2.76
N ALA A 48 11.90 32.31 3.37
CA ALA A 48 10.50 32.01 3.09
C ALA A 48 10.12 32.33 1.63
N ALA A 49 10.55 33.50 1.14
CA ALA A 49 10.35 33.90 -0.26
C ALA A 49 11.04 32.94 -1.24
N LEU A 50 12.30 32.57 -0.97
CA LEU A 50 13.04 31.58 -1.77
C LEU A 50 12.38 30.19 -1.74
N GLY A 51 11.82 29.81 -0.59
CA GLY A 51 11.12 28.55 -0.40
C GLY A 51 9.69 28.54 -0.96
N GLY A 52 9.11 29.70 -1.30
CA GLY A 52 7.72 29.85 -1.68
C GLY A 52 6.73 29.47 -0.58
N VAL A 53 7.08 29.69 0.69
CA VAL A 53 6.32 29.26 1.87
C VAL A 53 6.22 30.36 2.93
N GLY A 54 5.41 30.14 3.97
CA GLY A 54 5.32 31.03 5.13
C GLY A 54 6.46 30.84 6.15
N LEU A 55 6.62 31.82 7.05
CA LEU A 55 7.65 31.80 8.11
C LEU A 55 7.55 30.58 9.03
N GLN A 56 6.34 30.10 9.33
CA GLN A 56 6.14 28.92 10.15
C GLN A 56 6.72 27.66 9.48
N THR A 57 6.50 27.50 8.17
CA THR A 57 7.07 26.37 7.42
C THR A 57 8.59 26.40 7.38
N VAL A 58 9.20 27.59 7.26
CA VAL A 58 10.66 27.74 7.39
C VAL A 58 11.13 27.33 8.79
N ARG A 59 10.40 27.72 9.84
CA ARG A 59 10.70 27.28 11.22
C ARG A 59 10.63 25.76 11.33
N ASP A 60 9.62 25.12 10.76
CA ASP A 60 9.46 23.67 10.78
C ASP A 60 10.61 22.96 10.04
N TRP A 61 11.08 23.53 8.92
CA TRP A 61 12.27 23.04 8.21
C TRP A 61 13.54 23.18 9.05
N VAL A 62 13.72 24.30 9.76
CA VAL A 62 14.86 24.47 10.68
C VAL A 62 14.83 23.42 11.79
N VAL A 63 13.66 23.16 12.37
CA VAL A 63 13.50 22.13 13.42
C VAL A 63 13.82 20.73 12.87
N ALA A 64 13.28 20.37 11.71
CA ALA A 64 13.55 19.07 11.09
C ALA A 64 15.02 18.92 10.69
N PHE A 65 15.64 19.96 10.14
CA PHE A 65 17.05 19.99 9.77
C PHE A 65 17.97 19.89 10.99
N ASN A 66 17.62 20.53 12.09
CA ASN A 66 18.38 20.42 13.34
C ASN A 66 18.32 18.99 13.90
N ALA A 67 17.15 18.34 13.84
CA ALA A 67 16.97 16.98 14.36
C ALA A 67 17.64 15.90 13.47
N HIS A 68 17.53 16.02 12.15
CA HIS A 68 17.86 14.93 11.22
C HIS A 68 18.81 15.34 10.08
N GLY A 69 19.35 16.55 10.11
CA GLY A 69 20.23 17.07 9.05
C GLY A 69 19.51 17.22 7.71
N PRO A 70 20.25 17.12 6.58
CA PRO A 70 19.68 17.22 5.23
C PRO A 70 18.56 16.23 4.94
N ASP A 71 18.60 15.04 5.56
CA ASP A 71 17.59 13.99 5.38
C ASP A 71 16.24 14.39 6.01
N GLY A 72 16.25 15.20 7.06
CA GLY A 72 15.06 15.79 7.65
C GLY A 72 14.28 16.72 6.71
N LEU A 73 14.91 17.15 5.62
CA LEU A 73 14.27 17.96 4.58
C LEU A 73 13.70 17.13 3.43
N ILE A 74 13.85 15.81 3.45
CA ILE A 74 13.18 14.91 2.51
C ILE A 74 11.74 14.72 2.97
N GLY A 75 10.79 14.93 2.06
CA GLY A 75 9.38 14.67 2.38
C GLY A 75 9.17 13.18 2.66
N GLY A 76 8.85 12.82 3.90
CA GLY A 76 8.32 11.50 4.20
C GLY A 76 6.98 11.27 3.49
N LYS A 77 6.70 10.04 3.08
CA LYS A 77 5.35 9.67 2.63
C LYS A 77 4.41 9.88 3.81
N ALA A 78 3.43 10.77 3.65
CA ALA A 78 2.41 10.98 4.68
C ALA A 78 1.83 9.61 5.08
N PRO A 79 1.65 9.36 6.39
CA PRO A 79 0.99 8.14 6.84
C PRO A 79 -0.36 8.07 6.11
N GLY A 80 -0.59 6.95 5.42
CA GLY A 80 -1.83 6.75 4.68
C GLY A 80 -3.05 6.83 5.61
N ALA A 81 -4.25 6.85 5.02
CA ALA A 81 -5.48 6.81 5.79
C ALA A 81 -5.44 5.68 6.80
N ARG A 82 -5.83 5.97 8.05
CA ARG A 82 -5.91 4.97 9.11
C ARG A 82 -6.80 3.81 8.63
N PRO A 83 -6.37 2.55 8.76
CA PRO A 83 -7.22 1.43 8.38
C PRO A 83 -8.56 1.47 9.12
N ARG A 84 -9.65 1.15 8.43
CA ARG A 84 -10.99 1.18 9.04
C ARG A 84 -11.17 0.17 10.18
N LEU A 85 -10.46 -0.95 10.13
CA LEU A 85 -10.46 -1.95 11.21
C LEU A 85 -9.18 -1.80 12.04
N ASN A 86 -9.37 -1.62 13.35
CA ASN A 86 -8.29 -1.65 14.34
C ASN A 86 -7.77 -3.09 14.54
N VAL A 87 -6.79 -3.27 15.44
CA VAL A 87 -6.18 -4.59 15.68
C VAL A 87 -7.19 -5.55 16.33
N GLU A 88 -7.92 -5.08 17.33
CA GLU A 88 -8.92 -5.88 18.07
C GLU A 88 -10.02 -6.42 17.15
N GLN A 89 -10.57 -5.57 16.28
CA GLN A 89 -11.59 -5.93 15.31
C GLN A 89 -11.08 -6.94 14.28
N ARG A 90 -9.79 -6.90 13.93
CA ARG A 90 -9.18 -7.90 13.04
C ARG A 90 -9.04 -9.26 13.73
N GLU A 91 -8.70 -9.26 15.01
CA GLU A 91 -8.65 -10.50 15.79
C GLU A 91 -10.04 -11.08 16.04
N ALA A 92 -11.04 -10.25 16.33
CA ALA A 92 -12.44 -10.68 16.42
C ALA A 92 -12.92 -11.29 15.09
N LEU A 93 -12.63 -10.62 13.96
CA LEU A 93 -12.94 -11.13 12.63
C LEU A 93 -12.22 -12.46 12.33
N ARG A 94 -10.98 -12.63 12.78
CA ARG A 94 -10.24 -13.89 12.66
C ARG A 94 -10.96 -15.00 13.43
N ALA A 95 -11.26 -14.77 14.70
CA ALA A 95 -11.94 -15.75 15.54
C ALA A 95 -13.30 -16.17 14.94
N LEU A 96 -14.09 -15.21 14.45
CA LEU A 96 -15.37 -15.45 13.80
C LEU A 96 -15.25 -16.34 12.54
N ILE A 97 -14.20 -16.12 11.75
CA ILE A 97 -13.97 -16.91 10.53
C ILE A 97 -13.54 -18.33 10.87
N GLU A 98 -12.66 -18.52 11.85
CA GLU A 98 -12.20 -19.84 12.29
C GLU A 98 -13.30 -20.66 12.98
N GLN A 99 -14.17 -20.01 13.76
CA GLN A 99 -15.36 -20.65 14.33
C GLN A 99 -16.33 -21.14 13.24
N GLY A 100 -16.37 -20.43 12.10
CA GLY A 100 -17.31 -20.70 11.03
C GLY A 100 -18.75 -20.31 11.38
N PRO A 101 -19.65 -20.30 10.40
CA PRO A 101 -21.03 -19.95 10.66
C PRO A 101 -21.78 -21.10 11.34
N MET A 102 -22.47 -20.79 12.44
CA MET A 102 -23.51 -21.63 13.01
C MET A 102 -24.81 -21.51 12.18
N PRO A 103 -25.26 -22.55 11.44
CA PRO A 103 -26.40 -22.42 10.54
C PRO A 103 -27.72 -22.05 11.25
N ALA A 104 -27.91 -22.54 12.48
CA ALA A 104 -29.10 -22.25 13.28
C ALA A 104 -29.20 -20.78 13.73
N ALA A 105 -28.06 -20.11 13.94
CA ALA A 105 -28.02 -18.72 14.39
C ALA A 105 -27.84 -17.73 13.22
N HIS A 106 -26.98 -18.06 12.25
CA HIS A 106 -26.58 -17.13 11.19
C HIS A 106 -27.31 -17.37 9.86
N GLY A 107 -28.03 -18.49 9.71
CA GLY A 107 -28.77 -18.82 8.48
C GLY A 107 -27.91 -19.10 7.25
N VAL A 108 -26.58 -19.19 7.41
CA VAL A 108 -25.63 -19.43 6.32
C VAL A 108 -24.74 -20.62 6.62
N VAL A 109 -24.41 -21.39 5.58
CA VAL A 109 -23.48 -22.54 5.65
C VAL A 109 -22.02 -22.11 5.42
N ARG A 110 -21.82 -20.96 4.76
CA ARG A 110 -20.51 -20.36 4.53
C ARG A 110 -20.60 -18.86 4.75
N TRP A 111 -19.54 -18.27 5.30
CA TRP A 111 -19.43 -16.82 5.38
C TRP A 111 -19.37 -16.20 3.98
N ARG A 112 -20.25 -15.24 3.71
CA ARG A 112 -20.11 -14.28 2.61
C ARG A 112 -19.53 -12.98 3.18
N LEU A 113 -18.93 -12.16 2.32
CA LEU A 113 -18.38 -10.87 2.74
C LEU A 113 -19.47 -9.94 3.30
N VAL A 114 -20.67 -9.99 2.73
CA VAL A 114 -21.83 -9.24 3.22
C VAL A 114 -22.21 -9.66 4.65
N ASP A 115 -22.16 -10.96 4.97
CA ASP A 115 -22.49 -11.46 6.31
C ASP A 115 -21.47 -10.96 7.34
N LEU A 116 -20.19 -11.06 7.00
CA LEU A 116 -19.10 -10.59 7.87
C LEU A 116 -19.11 -9.06 8.04
N ALA A 117 -19.50 -8.31 7.01
CA ALA A 117 -19.65 -6.86 7.10
C ALA A 117 -20.83 -6.47 8.00
N GLN A 118 -21.93 -7.23 7.94
CA GLN A 118 -23.09 -7.03 8.80
C GLN A 118 -22.74 -7.30 10.27
N ILE A 119 -22.08 -8.43 10.57
CA ILE A 119 -21.66 -8.77 11.94
C ILE A 119 -20.69 -7.72 12.49
N LEU A 120 -19.72 -7.26 11.69
CA LEU A 120 -18.82 -6.16 12.08
C LEU A 120 -19.56 -4.86 12.39
N PHE A 121 -20.67 -4.59 11.71
CA PHE A 121 -21.50 -3.44 11.99
C PHE A 121 -22.31 -3.62 13.28
N GLU A 122 -22.90 -4.80 13.49
CA GLU A 122 -23.72 -5.12 14.67
C GLU A 122 -22.87 -5.16 15.96
N ASP A 123 -21.73 -5.85 15.93
CA ASP A 123 -20.91 -6.07 17.13
C ASP A 123 -19.98 -4.89 17.46
N HIS A 124 -19.54 -4.14 16.44
CA HIS A 124 -18.50 -3.12 16.60
C HIS A 124 -18.87 -1.73 16.03
N GLY A 125 -20.04 -1.57 15.42
CA GLY A 125 -20.46 -0.30 14.82
C GLY A 125 -19.64 0.13 13.60
N VAL A 126 -18.85 -0.78 13.01
CA VAL A 126 -17.94 -0.43 11.90
C VAL A 126 -18.57 -0.74 10.55
N SER A 127 -18.93 0.31 9.82
CA SER A 127 -19.37 0.17 8.42
C SER A 127 -18.18 0.04 7.46
N VAL A 128 -18.05 -1.13 6.83
CA VAL A 128 -17.01 -1.45 5.85
C VAL A 128 -17.61 -2.00 4.56
N SER A 129 -17.03 -1.60 3.42
CA SER A 129 -17.41 -2.19 2.13
C SER A 129 -16.90 -3.62 2.00
N GLU A 130 -17.57 -4.45 1.21
CA GLU A 130 -17.09 -5.81 0.89
C GLU A 130 -15.69 -5.80 0.27
N GLN A 131 -15.34 -4.77 -0.51
CA GLN A 131 -13.99 -4.62 -1.08
C GLN A 131 -12.93 -4.38 -0.01
N THR A 132 -13.22 -3.51 0.96
CA THR A 132 -12.34 -3.26 2.11
C THR A 132 -12.16 -4.54 2.90
N LEU A 133 -13.25 -5.25 3.18
CA LEU A 133 -13.21 -6.50 3.94
C LEU A 133 -12.43 -7.58 3.18
N SER A 134 -12.63 -7.72 1.87
CA SER A 134 -11.87 -8.65 1.03
C SER A 134 -10.35 -8.38 1.10
N ARG A 135 -9.93 -7.12 1.07
CA ARG A 135 -8.52 -6.74 1.22
C ARG A 135 -7.99 -7.09 2.61
N VAL A 136 -8.76 -6.82 3.66
CA VAL A 136 -8.40 -7.18 5.04
C VAL A 136 -8.21 -8.69 5.17
N LEU A 137 -9.18 -9.48 4.71
CA LEU A 137 -9.11 -10.94 4.77
C LEU A 137 -7.89 -11.50 4.00
N ARG A 138 -7.59 -10.95 2.82
CA ARG A 138 -6.39 -11.34 2.06
C ARG A 138 -5.10 -11.04 2.80
N ALA A 139 -5.04 -9.90 3.50
CA ALA A 139 -3.90 -9.50 4.31
C ALA A 139 -3.75 -10.37 5.57
N LEU A 140 -4.86 -10.87 6.12
CA LEU A 140 -4.87 -11.83 7.23
C LEU A 140 -4.51 -13.27 6.81
N GLY A 141 -4.29 -13.51 5.51
CA GLY A 141 -3.91 -14.82 4.95
C GLY A 141 -5.05 -15.61 4.32
N TYR A 142 -6.31 -15.18 4.49
CA TYR A 142 -7.46 -15.91 3.96
C TYR A 142 -7.57 -15.81 2.44
N ARG A 143 -8.08 -16.89 1.85
CA ARG A 143 -8.41 -16.98 0.42
C ARG A 143 -9.81 -17.55 0.28
N LYS A 144 -10.54 -17.05 -0.73
CA LYS A 144 -11.85 -17.60 -1.06
C LYS A 144 -11.66 -19.03 -1.55
N LEU A 145 -12.07 -20.00 -0.74
CA LEU A 145 -12.22 -21.37 -1.19
C LEU A 145 -13.52 -21.47 -1.99
N SER A 146 -13.42 -21.82 -3.26
CA SER A 146 -14.55 -22.31 -4.04
C SER A 146 -14.35 -23.79 -4.29
N ALA A 147 -15.36 -24.60 -3.99
CA ALA A 147 -15.39 -25.97 -4.50
C ALA A 147 -15.27 -25.92 -6.03
N ARG A 148 -14.45 -26.81 -6.62
CA ARG A 148 -14.46 -26.97 -8.07
C ARG A 148 -15.87 -27.45 -8.46
N PRO A 149 -16.58 -26.74 -9.37
CA PRO A 149 -17.86 -27.21 -9.85
C PRO A 149 -17.72 -28.62 -10.41
N ARG A 150 -18.41 -29.60 -9.81
CA ARG A 150 -18.57 -30.93 -10.39
C ARG A 150 -19.85 -30.90 -11.21
N HIS A 151 -19.75 -31.23 -12.50
CA HIS A 151 -20.93 -31.34 -13.35
C HIS A 151 -21.74 -32.57 -12.91
N HIS A 152 -23.04 -32.43 -12.71
CA HIS A 152 -23.89 -33.52 -12.21
C HIS A 152 -23.91 -34.74 -13.16
N ALA A 153 -23.69 -34.53 -14.46
CA ALA A 153 -23.55 -35.61 -15.45
C ALA A 153 -22.11 -36.12 -15.62
N GLN A 154 -21.20 -35.82 -14.69
CA GLN A 154 -19.83 -36.31 -14.73
C GLN A 154 -19.81 -37.79 -14.28
N ASP A 155 -19.72 -38.69 -15.26
CA ASP A 155 -19.54 -40.12 -15.04
C ASP A 155 -18.09 -40.40 -14.55
N PRO A 156 -17.90 -40.92 -13.33
CA PRO A 156 -16.57 -41.21 -12.77
C PRO A 156 -15.81 -42.28 -13.57
N ASP A 157 -16.50 -43.17 -14.27
CA ASP A 157 -15.89 -44.25 -15.08
C ASP A 157 -15.52 -43.78 -16.50
N ALA A 158 -16.17 -42.71 -16.99
CA ALA A 158 -15.82 -42.09 -18.27
C ALA A 158 -14.51 -41.27 -18.22
N ILE A 159 -14.10 -40.78 -17.05
CA ILE A 159 -12.86 -39.99 -16.86
C ILE A 159 -11.59 -40.81 -17.14
N PRO A 160 -11.39 -42.01 -16.55
CA PRO A 160 -10.24 -42.85 -16.88
C PRO A 160 -10.32 -43.41 -18.31
N ALA A 161 -11.53 -43.62 -18.84
CA ALA A 161 -11.75 -44.06 -20.22
C ALA A 161 -11.36 -42.98 -21.24
N PHE A 162 -11.57 -41.69 -20.95
CA PHE A 162 -11.16 -40.57 -21.81
C PHE A 162 -9.64 -40.28 -21.77
N LYS A 163 -8.96 -40.56 -20.65
CA LYS A 163 -7.51 -40.34 -20.52
C LYS A 163 -6.64 -41.37 -21.24
N LYS A 164 -7.18 -42.53 -21.61
CA LYS A 164 -6.46 -43.66 -22.23
C LYS A 164 -6.42 -43.71 -23.78
N PRO A 165 -7.33 -43.10 -24.58
CA PRO A 165 -7.35 -43.28 -26.04
C PRO A 165 -6.88 -42.05 -26.82
N SER A 166 -6.54 -40.93 -26.18
CA SER A 166 -6.06 -39.76 -26.90
C SER A 166 -4.56 -39.90 -27.20
N PRO A 167 -4.13 -40.11 -28.46
CA PRO A 167 -2.71 -40.06 -28.80
C PRO A 167 -2.15 -38.66 -28.50
N PRO A 168 -0.87 -38.53 -28.09
CA PRO A 168 -0.27 -37.23 -27.87
C PRO A 168 -0.32 -36.43 -29.18
N ALA A 169 -1.12 -35.37 -29.20
CA ALA A 169 -1.32 -34.51 -30.37
C ALA A 169 -0.10 -33.61 -30.60
N TRP A 170 1.08 -34.19 -30.82
CA TRP A 170 2.32 -33.49 -31.15
C TRP A 170 3.07 -34.09 -32.35
N ARG A 171 2.41 -34.93 -33.16
CA ARG A 171 2.93 -35.24 -34.50
C ARG A 171 2.53 -34.12 -35.45
N ARG A 172 3.47 -33.20 -35.73
CA ARG A 172 3.36 -32.25 -36.84
C ARG A 172 2.96 -33.02 -38.10
N SER A 173 1.89 -32.59 -38.77
CA SER A 173 1.54 -33.10 -40.09
C SER A 173 2.73 -32.88 -41.03
N ARG A 174 3.23 -33.97 -41.64
CA ARG A 174 4.28 -33.88 -42.68
C ARG A 174 3.80 -32.93 -43.78
N ARG A 175 4.66 -32.00 -44.19
CA ARG A 175 4.39 -31.10 -45.33
C ARG A 175 4.03 -31.94 -46.56
N PRO A 176 3.03 -31.54 -47.38
CA PRO A 176 2.72 -32.25 -48.61
C PRO A 176 3.93 -32.21 -49.53
N SER A 177 4.29 -33.36 -50.12
CA SER A 177 5.31 -33.44 -51.16
C SER A 177 4.89 -32.63 -52.38
N ALA A 178 5.82 -31.84 -52.91
CA ALA A 178 5.63 -31.05 -54.13
C ALA A 178 5.18 -31.96 -55.29
N ALA A 179 4.17 -31.52 -56.02
CA ALA A 179 3.66 -32.20 -57.22
C ALA A 179 4.75 -32.31 -58.28
N SER A 180 4.96 -33.51 -58.80
CA SER A 180 5.69 -33.76 -60.05
C SER A 180 4.82 -33.36 -61.25
N ARG A 181 5.45 -32.73 -62.25
CA ARG A 181 4.88 -32.45 -63.58
C ARG A 181 4.56 -33.73 -64.33
#